data_AF-A0A934IVA6-F1
#
_entry.id   AF-A0A934IVA6-F1
#
_cell.length_a   1.000
_cell.length_b   1.000
_cell.length_c   1.000
_cell.angle_alpha   90.00
_cell.angle_beta   90.00
_cell.angle_gamma   90.00
#
_symmetry.space_group_name_H-M   'P 1'
#
loop_
_entity.id
_entity.type
_entity.pdbx_description
1 polymer ?
#
loop_
_entity_poly.entity_id
_entity_poly.type
_entity_poly.pdbx_seq_one_letter_code
_entity_poly.pdbx_strand_id
1 'polypeptide(L)'
;MQSPSDKQDEVHFLAEEFDIAPVKAAALVTEDEDEALQLAAHEHQRTEDPFGENPVPISPEERHVPGDGGMQKSVLRRRNDRGRAGP
;
A
#
# COMPACT_ATOMS: atom_id res chain seq x y z
N MET A 1 -17.07 5.08 26.19
CA MET A 1 -15.62 4.86 26.03
C MET A 1 -15.42 4.37 24.62
N GLN A 2 -14.88 5.21 23.74
CA GLN A 2 -14.44 4.79 22.40
C GLN A 2 -13.26 3.82 22.56
N SER A 3 -13.15 2.87 21.64
CA SER A 3 -12.03 1.94 21.59
C SER A 3 -10.76 2.71 21.22
N PRO A 4 -9.56 2.31 21.68
CA PRO A 4 -8.31 2.96 21.28
C PRO A 4 -8.06 2.95 19.76
N SER A 5 -8.58 1.92 19.05
CA SER A 5 -8.58 1.88 17.58
C SER A 5 -9.43 2.98 16.95
N ASP A 6 -10.58 3.30 17.56
CA ASP A 6 -11.53 4.27 17.00
C ASP A 6 -10.93 5.67 17.02
N LYS A 7 -10.20 6.00 18.10
CA LYS A 7 -9.48 7.29 18.21
C LYS A 7 -8.37 7.43 17.17
N GLN A 8 -7.63 6.36 16.89
CA GLN A 8 -6.57 6.38 15.87
C GLN A 8 -7.13 6.61 14.47
N ASP A 9 -8.24 5.92 14.14
CA ASP A 9 -8.89 6.11 12.84
C ASP A 9 -9.50 7.52 12.70
N GLU A 10 -10.00 8.09 13.80
CA GLU A 10 -10.50 9.46 13.83
C GLU A 10 -9.39 10.51 13.65
N VAL A 11 -8.21 10.30 14.28
CA VAL A 11 -7.02 11.14 14.05
C VAL A 11 -6.54 11.05 12.60
N HIS A 12 -6.46 9.84 12.04
CA HIS A 12 -6.08 9.62 10.65
C HIS A 12 -7.04 10.33 9.68
N PHE A 13 -8.35 10.18 9.89
CA PHE A 13 -9.37 10.86 9.10
C PHE A 13 -9.22 12.39 9.16
N LEU A 14 -8.99 12.96 10.35
CA LEU A 14 -8.79 14.40 10.51
C LEU A 14 -7.51 14.88 9.83
N ALA A 15 -6.44 14.07 9.83
CA ALA A 15 -5.19 14.43 9.18
C ALA A 15 -5.32 14.41 7.65
N GLU A 16 -5.88 13.35 7.07
CA GLU A 16 -6.00 13.18 5.62
C GLU A 16 -7.11 14.04 4.98
N GLU A 17 -8.31 14.04 5.56
CA GLU A 17 -9.47 14.71 4.94
C GLU A 17 -9.42 16.23 5.10
N PHE A 18 -8.81 16.72 6.18
CA PHE A 18 -8.78 18.14 6.52
C PHE A 18 -7.38 18.77 6.47
N ASP A 19 -6.36 18.01 6.08
CA ASP A 19 -4.94 18.44 6.04
C ASP A 19 -4.47 19.06 7.37
N ILE A 20 -4.89 18.44 8.48
CA ILE A 20 -4.54 18.88 9.83
C ILE A 20 -3.29 18.13 10.28
N ALA A 21 -2.32 18.86 10.82
CA ALA A 21 -1.14 18.24 11.42
C ALA A 21 -1.54 17.18 12.46
N PRO A 22 -0.97 15.96 12.46
CA PRO A 22 -1.39 14.85 13.33
C PRO A 22 -1.43 15.21 14.82
N VAL A 23 -0.53 16.08 15.28
CA VAL A 23 -0.49 16.58 16.67
C VAL A 23 -1.75 17.39 17.01
N LYS A 24 -2.24 18.22 16.08
CA LYS A 24 -3.47 18.99 16.27
C LYS A 24 -4.71 18.11 16.17
N ALA A 25 -4.71 17.14 15.24
CA ALA A 25 -5.79 16.17 15.13
C ALA A 25 -5.93 15.33 16.41
N ALA A 26 -4.81 14.84 16.97
CA ALA A 26 -4.80 14.09 18.22
C ALA A 26 -5.33 14.91 19.42
N ALA A 27 -4.95 16.19 19.51
CA ALA A 27 -5.45 17.10 20.54
C ALA A 27 -6.95 17.44 20.42
N LEU A 28 -7.58 17.19 19.27
CA LEU A 28 -9.03 17.33 19.09
C LEU A 28 -9.80 16.08 19.53
N VAL A 29 -9.16 14.91 19.46
CA VAL A 29 -9.77 13.61 19.77
C VAL A 29 -9.66 13.28 21.26
N THR A 30 -8.64 13.77 21.97
CA THR A 30 -8.48 13.56 23.41
C THR A 30 -7.99 14.82 24.13
N GLU A 31 -8.46 14.99 25.36
CA GLU A 31 -8.03 16.07 26.27
C GLU A 31 -6.75 15.71 27.05
N ASP A 32 -6.36 14.44 27.05
CA ASP A 32 -5.14 13.96 27.72
C ASP A 32 -3.92 14.18 26.81
N GLU A 33 -2.97 15.00 27.27
CA GLU A 33 -1.77 15.36 26.52
C GLU A 33 -0.87 14.14 26.24
N ASP A 34 -0.77 13.19 27.18
CA ASP A 34 0.06 12.00 27.01
C ASP A 34 -0.55 11.04 25.97
N GLU A 35 -1.88 10.91 25.97
CA GLU A 35 -2.60 10.11 24.97
C GLU A 35 -2.53 10.77 23.59
N ALA A 36 -2.67 12.10 23.50
CA ALA A 36 -2.56 12.83 22.24
C ALA A 36 -1.18 12.67 21.60
N LEU A 37 -0.10 12.72 22.39
CA LEU A 37 1.27 12.46 21.93
C LEU A 37 1.42 11.05 21.36
N GLN A 38 0.84 10.04 22.03
CA GLN A 38 0.88 8.65 21.54
C GLN A 38 0.12 8.47 20.23
N LEU A 39 -1.07 9.07 20.11
CA LEU A 39 -1.87 9.02 18.88
C LEU A 39 -1.14 9.70 17.72
N ALA A 40 -0.57 10.88 17.94
CA ALA A 40 0.19 11.61 16.93
C ALA A 40 1.45 10.86 16.48
N ALA A 41 2.18 10.24 17.41
CA ALA A 41 3.37 9.45 17.10
C ALA A 41 3.03 8.21 16.26
N HIS A 42 1.92 7.54 16.58
CA HIS A 42 1.45 6.39 15.82
C HIS A 42 1.07 6.75 14.38
N GLU A 43 0.43 7.91 14.19
CA GLU A 43 0.07 8.41 12.86
C GLU A 43 1.31 8.74 12.01
N HIS A 44 2.35 9.31 12.64
CA HIS A 44 3.62 9.58 11.98
C HIS A 44 4.32 8.29 11.51
N GLN A 45 4.23 7.20 12.28
CA GLN A 45 4.75 5.88 11.88
C GLN A 45 3.94 5.25 10.75
N ARG A 46 2.63 5.51 10.71
CA ARG A 46 1.73 5.02 9.65
C ARG A 46 2.03 5.63 8.29
N THR A 47 2.46 6.88 8.29
CA THR A 47 2.77 7.68 7.10
C THR A 47 4.22 7.53 6.62
N GLU A 48 5.13 7.09 7.50
CA GLU A 48 6.48 6.68 7.08
C GLU A 48 6.40 5.43 6.21
N ASP A 49 6.68 5.58 4.91
CA ASP A 49 6.75 4.47 3.95
C ASP A 49 7.81 3.45 4.43
N PRO A 50 7.43 2.22 4.82
CA PRO A 50 8.37 1.23 5.31
C PRO A 50 9.35 0.75 4.24
N PHE A 51 9.03 0.98 2.95
CA PHE A 51 9.89 0.65 1.83
C PHE A 51 10.63 1.86 1.26
N GLY A 52 10.21 3.08 1.58
CA GLY A 52 10.84 4.36 1.21
C GLY A 52 11.46 4.37 -0.19
N GLU A 53 12.69 4.87 -0.28
CA GLU A 53 13.48 4.92 -1.52
C GLU A 53 14.27 3.61 -1.80
N ASN A 54 13.82 2.45 -1.34
CA ASN A 54 14.52 1.22 -1.70
C ASN A 54 14.47 1.04 -3.21
N PRO A 55 15.63 1.00 -3.91
CA PRO A 55 15.63 0.86 -5.35
C PRO A 55 14.93 -0.46 -5.69
N VAL A 56 13.91 -0.36 -6.54
CA VAL A 56 13.26 -1.54 -7.11
C VAL A 56 14.37 -2.42 -7.68
N PRO A 57 14.52 -3.68 -7.22
CA PRO A 57 15.57 -4.54 -7.72
C PRO A 57 15.40 -4.63 -9.23
N ILE A 58 16.44 -4.21 -9.95
CA ILE A 58 16.47 -4.26 -11.41
C ILE A 58 16.32 -5.74 -11.76
N SER A 59 15.25 -6.08 -12.50
CA SER A 59 15.08 -7.46 -12.98
C SER A 59 16.37 -7.86 -13.67
N PRO A 60 16.96 -9.03 -13.35
CA PRO A 60 18.14 -9.49 -14.06
C PRO A 60 17.86 -9.41 -15.55
N GLU A 61 18.80 -8.83 -16.31
CA GLU A 61 18.71 -8.79 -17.76
C GLU A 61 18.41 -10.20 -18.27
N GLU A 62 17.43 -10.34 -19.16
CA GLU A 62 17.16 -11.60 -19.85
C GLU A 62 18.44 -12.00 -20.58
N ARG A 63 19.27 -12.84 -19.94
CA ARG A 63 20.41 -13.45 -20.60
C ARG A 63 19.83 -14.37 -21.66
N HIS A 64 19.87 -13.91 -22.90
CA HIS A 64 19.63 -14.75 -24.06
C HIS A 64 20.76 -15.79 -24.08
N VAL A 65 20.55 -16.95 -23.46
CA VAL A 65 21.48 -18.07 -23.48
C VAL A 65 21.48 -18.62 -24.90
N PRO A 66 22.55 -18.42 -25.70
CA PRO A 66 22.63 -19.02 -27.01
C PRO A 66 22.96 -20.50 -26.79
N GLY A 67 21.97 -21.38 -26.99
CA GLY A 67 22.21 -22.83 -26.92
C GLY A 67 21.38 -23.60 -25.91
N ASP A 68 20.27 -23.07 -25.38
CA ASP A 68 19.28 -23.92 -24.72
C ASP A 68 18.58 -24.80 -25.77
N GLY A 69 19.18 -25.96 -26.02
CA GLY A 69 18.72 -26.96 -26.96
C GLY A 69 17.28 -27.37 -26.72
N GLY A 70 16.37 -26.77 -27.49
CA GLY A 70 15.11 -27.38 -27.93
C GLY A 70 14.08 -27.77 -26.87
N MET A 71 14.24 -27.38 -25.60
CA MET A 71 13.33 -27.80 -24.51
C MET A 71 12.32 -26.73 -24.07
N GLN A 72 12.14 -25.66 -24.82
CA GLN A 72 11.01 -24.76 -24.61
C GLN A 72 9.84 -25.22 -25.47
N LYS A 73 8.79 -25.75 -24.83
CA LYS A 73 7.55 -26.14 -25.50
C LYS A 73 6.91 -24.91 -26.13
N SER A 74 6.55 -25.00 -27.40
CA SER A 74 5.82 -23.94 -28.08
C SER A 74 4.45 -23.75 -27.43
N VAL A 75 4.13 -22.51 -27.05
CA VAL A 75 2.79 -22.16 -26.55
C VAL A 75 1.84 -22.14 -27.75
N LEU A 76 0.98 -23.15 -27.86
CA LEU A 76 -0.10 -23.17 -28.83
C LEU A 76 -1.11 -22.07 -28.49
N ARG A 77 -1.04 -20.94 -29.20
CA ARG A 77 -2.04 -19.87 -29.12
C ARG A 77 -3.35 -20.36 -29.74
N ARG A 78 -4.24 -20.91 -28.91
CA ARG A 78 -5.62 -21.21 -29.32
C ARG A 78 -6.36 -19.88 -29.48
N ARG A 79 -6.75 -19.52 -30.71
CA ARG A 79 -7.70 -18.42 -30.93
C ARG A 79 -9.01 -18.80 -30.23
N ASN A 80 -9.50 -17.88 -29.41
CA ASN A 80 -10.77 -18.04 -28.73
C ASN A 80 -11.87 -17.69 -29.74
N ASP A 81 -12.33 -18.67 -30.52
CA ASP A 81 -13.45 -18.50 -31.43
C ASP A 81 -14.77 -18.46 -30.62
N ARG A 82 -14.90 -17.48 -29.71
CA ARG A 82 -16.21 -17.08 -29.17
C ARG A 82 -16.87 -16.12 -30.16
N GLY A 83 -17.05 -16.57 -31.38
CA GLY A 83 -18.01 -16.01 -32.33
C GLY A 83 -19.25 -16.89 -32.29
N ARG A 84 -20.33 -16.43 -31.63
CA ARG A 84 -21.63 -17.11 -31.39
C ARG A 84 -21.75 -17.87 -30.06
N ALA A 85 -21.79 -17.12 -28.96
CA ALA A 85 -22.93 -17.27 -28.06
C ALA A 85 -23.80 -16.02 -28.31
N GLY A 86 -25.06 -16.23 -28.69
CA GLY A 86 -25.98 -15.22 -29.24
C GLY A 86 -26.50 -14.19 -28.22
N PRO A 87 -27.56 -13.44 -28.58
CA PRO A 87 -28.13 -12.36 -27.76
C PRO A 87 -28.66 -12.83 -26.40
#